data_AF-A0A1U8P8Y1-F1
#
_entry.id   AF-A0A1U8P8Y1-F1
#
_cell.length_a   1.000
_cell.length_b   1.000
_cell.length_c   1.000
_cell.angle_alpha   90.00
_cell.angle_beta   90.00
_cell.angle_gamma   90.00
#
_symmetry.space_group_name_H-M   'P 1'
#
loop_
_entity.id
_entity.type
_entity.pdbx_description
1 polymer ?
#
loop_
_entity_poly.entity_id
_entity_poly.type
_entity_poly.pdbx_seq_one_letter_code
_entity_poly.pdbx_strand_id
1 'polypeptide(L)' 'MANSMVSLDKLKAFWLSQVHDEEKWARNMKLLLAAGLFGGSNLVMRNYGDVMAI' A
#
# COMPACT_ATOMS: atom_id res chain seq x y z
N MET A 1 3.28 26.31 12.24
CA MET A 1 4.22 25.19 12.48
C MET A 1 3.79 24.25 13.62
N ALA A 2 2.97 24.67 14.60
CA ALA A 2 2.44 23.77 15.64
C ALA A 2 1.47 22.68 15.14
N ASN A 3 0.68 22.96 14.09
CA ASN A 3 -0.30 22.01 13.55
C ASN A 3 0.36 20.81 12.84
N SER A 4 1.57 21.01 12.29
CA SER A 4 2.32 19.96 11.57
C SER A 4 3.00 18.96 12.51
N MET A 5 3.40 19.38 13.71
CA MET A 5 3.93 18.45 14.72
C MET A 5 2.82 17.55 15.26
N VAL A 6 1.67 18.13 15.63
CA VAL A 6 0.49 17.37 16.09
C VAL A 6 -0.04 16.40 15.03
N SER A 7 0.04 16.76 13.75
CA SER A 7 -0.37 15.86 12.67
C SER A 7 0.60 14.69 12.46
N LEU A 8 1.91 14.89 12.63
CA LEU A 8 2.90 13.81 12.58
C LEU A 8 2.73 12.82 13.72
N ASP A 9 2.45 13.28 14.93
CA ASP A 9 2.18 12.39 16.08
C ASP A 9 0.94 11.52 15.85
N LYS A 10 -0.13 12.10 15.28
CA LYS A 10 -1.34 11.34 14.91
C LYS A 10 -1.08 10.33 13.79
N LEU A 11 -0.30 10.70 12.78
CA LEU A 11 0.09 9.79 11.70
C LEU A 11 0.95 8.63 12.23
N LYS A 12 1.88 8.91 13.15
CA LYS A 12 2.71 7.90 13.79
C LYS A 12 1.89 6.97 14.66
N ALA A 13 0.96 7.50 15.46
CA ALA A 13 0.03 6.70 16.27
C ALA A 13 -0.88 5.83 15.39
N PHE A 14 -1.39 6.39 14.29
CA PHE A 14 -2.19 5.65 13.32
C PHE A 14 -1.37 4.53 12.66
N TRP A 15 -0.16 4.82 12.20
CA TRP A 15 0.75 3.83 11.62
C TRP A 15 1.04 2.69 12.59
N LEU A 16 1.40 3.02 13.83
CA LEU A 16 1.64 2.03 14.87
C LEU A 16 0.40 1.17 15.12
N SER A 17 -0.82 1.74 15.11
CA SER A 17 -2.07 0.98 15.27
C SER A 17 -2.41 0.10 14.07
N GLN A 18 -2.01 0.46 12.86
CA GLN A 18 -2.24 -0.36 11.66
C GLN A 18 -1.25 -1.53 11.55
N VAL A 19 -0.06 -1.40 12.14
CA VAL A 19 1.02 -2.39 12.06
C VAL A 19 1.05 -3.34 13.26
N HIS A 20 0.78 -2.84 14.48
CA HIS A 20 0.86 -3.65 15.71
C HIS A 20 -0.44 -4.37 16.08
N ASP A 21 -1.55 -4.04 15.42
CA ASP A 21 -2.82 -4.74 15.58
C ASP A 21 -2.89 -5.88 14.56
N GLU A 22 -2.80 -7.12 15.04
CA GLU A 22 -2.63 -8.31 14.20
C GLU A 22 -3.83 -8.55 13.26
N GLU A 23 -5.05 -8.22 13.70
CA GLU A 23 -6.24 -8.31 12.86
C GLU A 23 -6.25 -7.26 11.75
N LYS A 24 -5.88 -6.01 12.07
CA LYS A 24 -5.75 -4.95 11.06
C LYS A 24 -4.61 -5.26 10.10
N TRP A 25 -3.47 -5.73 10.61
CA TRP A 25 -2.33 -6.11 9.81
C TRP A 25 -2.68 -7.22 8.83
N ALA A 26 -3.36 -8.28 9.27
CA ALA A 26 -3.80 -9.37 8.40
C ALA A 26 -4.72 -8.88 7.26
N ARG A 27 -5.62 -7.93 7.54
CA ARG A 27 -6.47 -7.32 6.50
C ARG A 27 -5.66 -6.43 5.55
N ASN A 28 -4.79 -5.58 6.09
CA ASN A 28 -3.96 -4.68 5.30
C ASN A 28 -2.98 -5.44 4.40
N MET A 29 -2.43 -6.57 4.85
CA MET A 29 -1.60 -7.45 4.04
C MET A 29 -2.36 -8.06 2.86
N LYS A 30 -3.62 -8.46 3.04
CA LYS A 30 -4.46 -8.93 1.93
C LYS A 30 -4.74 -7.82 0.92
N LEU A 31 -4.99 -6.60 1.39
CA LEU A 31 -5.16 -5.44 0.51
C LEU A 31 -3.88 -5.08 -0.24
N LEU A 32 -2.73 -5.09 0.45
CA LEU A 32 -1.43 -4.84 -0.15
C LEU A 32 -1.10 -5.88 -1.23
N LEU A 33 -1.38 -7.16 -0.95
CA LEU A 33 -1.21 -8.23 -1.92
C LEU A 33 -2.13 -8.04 -3.13
N ALA A 34 -3.40 -7.72 -2.92
CA ALA A 34 -4.34 -7.47 -4.01
C ALA A 34 -3.91 -6.26 -4.87
N ALA A 35 -3.49 -5.17 -4.23
CA ALA A 35 -2.95 -3.99 -4.93
C ALA A 35 -1.65 -4.30 -5.67
N GLY A 36 -0.76 -5.12 -5.08
CA GLY A 36 0.47 -5.58 -5.69
C GLY A 36 0.22 -6.48 -6.91
N LEU A 37 -0.74 -7.40 -6.83
CA LEU A 37 -1.16 -8.22 -7.96
C LEU A 37 -1.80 -7.38 -9.06
N PHE A 38 -2.65 -6.42 -8.72
CA PHE A 38 -3.30 -5.54 -9.69
C PHE A 38 -2.29 -4.60 -10.38
N GLY A 39 -1.49 -3.89 -9.60
CA GLY A 39 -0.45 -2.99 -10.12
C GLY A 39 0.66 -3.74 -10.84
N GLY A 40 1.11 -4.87 -10.29
CA GLY A 40 2.09 -5.75 -10.92
C GLY A 40 1.59 -6.34 -12.23
N SER A 41 0.33 -6.80 -12.28
CA SER A 41 -0.30 -7.25 -13.53
C SER A 41 -0.36 -6.12 -14.56
N ASN A 42 -0.76 -4.91 -14.16
CA ASN A 42 -0.79 -3.77 -15.08
C ASN A 42 0.62 -3.41 -15.61
N LEU A 43 1.65 -3.42 -14.75
CA LEU A 43 3.03 -3.22 -15.19
C LEU A 43 3.51 -4.32 -16.15
N VAL A 44 3.17 -5.57 -15.87
CA VAL A 44 3.48 -6.71 -16.76
C VAL A 44 2.75 -6.52 -18.09
N MET A 45 1.44 -6.30 -18.09
CA MET A 45 0.66 -6.10 -19.31
C MET A 45 1.14 -4.89 -20.11
N ARG A 46 1.61 -3.83 -19.45
CA ARG A 46 2.12 -2.63 -20.13
C ARG A 46 3.50 -2.83 -20.74
N ASN A 47 4.39 -3.58 -20.09
CA ASN A 47 5.73 -3.85 -20.61
C ASN A 47 5.78 -5.02 -21.60
N TYR A 48 4.97 -6.07 -21.38
CA TYR A 48 4.92 -7.26 -22.22
C TYR A 48 3.83 -7.18 -23.29
N GLY A 49 2.82 -6.33 -23.14
CA GLY A 49 1.83 -6.07 -24.19
C GLY A 49 2.43 -5.39 -25.42
N ASP A 50 3.46 -4.55 -25.24
CA ASP A 50 4.24 -3.98 -26.35
C ASP A 50 5.11 -5.04 -27.05
N VAL A 51 5.52 -6.09 -26.33
CA VAL A 51 6.32 -7.21 -26.85
C VAL A 51 5.44 -8.27 -27.55
N MET A 52 4.18 -8.44 -27.13
CA MET A 52 3.19 -9.33 -27.77
C MET A 52 2.40 -8.65 -28.90
N ALA A 53 2.61 -7.36 -29.16
CA ALA A 53 1.98 -6.63 -30.27
C ALA A 53 2.69 -6.84 -31.63
N ILE A 54 3.43 -7.94 -31.80
CA ILE A 54 4.01 -8.41 -33.08
C ILE A 54 3.15 -9.55 -33.63
#